data_AF-A0A358A5I9-F1
#
_entry.id   AF-A0A358A5I9-F1
#
_cell.length_a   1.000
_cell.length_b   1.000
_cell.length_c   1.000
_cell.angle_alpha   90.00
_cell.angle_beta   90.00
_cell.angle_gamma   90.00
#
_symmetry.space_group_name_H-M   'P 1'
#
loop_
_entity.id
_entity.type
_entity.pdbx_description
1 polymer ?
#
loop_
_entity_poly.entity_id
_entity_poly.type
_entity_poly.pdbx_seq_one_letter_code
_entity_poly.pdbx_strand_id
1 'polypeptide(L)'
;MSSRLKPHHVVRIIGVGVALFTFGSYLAPFVFEFDEASDVTRKVFGNVPAGVKLAFYTTIPMLIVYGGWVASYRVKNWERGRPDNRRTTLKNAKRRAGDFRAGVYMQTLLREPGAGVMHAMIYFGFLILLGVTTVLEVNHQLPTGLKFLHGNVYRAYAFIGDTGGLIFTIGIVWAIIRRYGPFNRRPS
;
A
#
# COMPACT_ATOMS: atom_id res chain seq x y z
N MET A 1 -20.66 -28.99 -18.41
CA MET A 1 -20.27 -27.58 -18.66
C MET A 1 -19.48 -27.07 -17.47
N SER A 2 -18.16 -26.90 -17.59
CA SER A 2 -17.35 -26.27 -16.52
C SER A 2 -17.70 -24.79 -16.45
N SER A 3 -18.21 -24.32 -15.31
CA SER A 3 -18.47 -22.90 -15.10
C SER A 3 -17.14 -22.15 -15.12
N ARG A 4 -16.83 -21.47 -16.22
CA ARG A 4 -15.63 -20.61 -16.28
C ARG A 4 -15.75 -19.54 -15.18
N LEU A 5 -14.75 -19.47 -14.30
CA LEU A 5 -14.65 -18.44 -13.27
C LEU A 5 -14.73 -17.06 -13.94
N LYS A 6 -15.71 -16.25 -13.54
CA LYS A 6 -15.86 -14.87 -14.01
C LYS A 6 -14.89 -13.95 -13.25
N PRO A 7 -14.36 -12.88 -13.87
CA PRO A 7 -13.45 -11.95 -13.21
C PRO A 7 -13.91 -11.44 -11.83
N HIS A 8 -15.20 -11.14 -11.65
CA HIS A 8 -15.71 -10.71 -10.34
C HIS A 8 -15.70 -11.82 -9.28
N HIS A 9 -15.80 -13.10 -9.65
CA HIS A 9 -15.59 -14.20 -8.71
C HIS A 9 -14.13 -14.28 -8.28
N VAL A 10 -13.20 -14.06 -9.21
CA VAL A 10 -11.75 -14.01 -8.90
C VAL A 10 -11.46 -12.91 -7.88
N VAL A 11 -12.05 -11.72 -8.04
CA VAL A 11 -11.88 -10.63 -7.05
C VAL A 11 -12.39 -11.00 -5.66
N ARG A 12 -13.53 -11.70 -5.55
CA ARG A 12 -14.03 -12.18 -4.24
C ARG A 12 -13.07 -13.18 -3.62
N ILE A 13 -12.59 -14.15 -4.41
CA ILE A 13 -11.63 -15.16 -3.95
C ILE A 13 -10.34 -14.49 -3.47
N ILE A 14 -9.82 -13.51 -4.23
CA ILE A 14 -8.65 -12.73 -3.82
C ILE A 14 -8.95 -11.98 -2.51
N GLY A 15 -10.11 -11.33 -2.38
CA GLY A 15 -10.49 -10.63 -1.15
C GLY A 15 -10.49 -11.54 0.08
N VAL A 16 -11.09 -12.73 -0.04
CA VAL A 16 -11.07 -13.73 1.04
C VAL A 16 -9.65 -14.24 1.29
N GLY A 17 -8.89 -14.55 0.23
CA GLY A 17 -7.51 -15.02 0.35
C GLY A 17 -6.60 -14.01 1.04
N VAL A 18 -6.70 -12.72 0.70
CA VAL A 18 -5.97 -11.64 1.36
C VAL A 18 -6.40 -11.51 2.81
N ALA A 19 -7.70 -11.59 3.12
CA ALA A 19 -8.17 -11.53 4.50
C ALA A 19 -7.64 -12.69 5.36
N LEU A 20 -7.66 -13.92 4.81
CA LEU A 20 -7.10 -15.10 5.47
C LEU A 20 -5.59 -14.99 5.66
N PHE A 21 -4.87 -14.50 4.65
CA PHE A 21 -3.44 -14.25 4.73
C PHE A 21 -3.13 -13.22 5.84
N THR A 22 -3.80 -12.06 5.83
CA THR A 22 -3.62 -11.02 6.85
C THR A 22 -3.93 -11.54 8.25
N PHE A 23 -5.01 -12.31 8.41
CA PHE A 23 -5.36 -12.90 9.71
C PHE A 23 -4.36 -13.97 10.15
N GLY A 24 -3.87 -14.79 9.23
CA GLY A 24 -2.81 -15.79 9.49
C GLY A 24 -1.49 -15.14 9.90
N SER A 25 -1.06 -14.09 9.18
CA SER A 25 0.12 -13.29 9.54
C SER A 25 -0.01 -12.64 10.91
N TYR A 26 -1.22 -12.29 11.34
CA TYR A 26 -1.48 -11.84 12.71
C TYR A 26 -1.30 -12.96 13.75
N LEU A 27 -1.79 -14.17 13.47
CA LEU A 27 -1.70 -15.28 14.43
C LEU A 27 -0.29 -15.87 14.52
N ALA A 28 0.52 -15.75 13.47
CA ALA A 28 1.85 -16.34 13.40
C ALA A 28 2.74 -16.01 14.62
N PRO A 29 2.86 -14.75 15.08
CA PRO A 29 3.61 -14.43 16.30
C PRO A 29 3.16 -15.16 17.57
N PHE A 30 1.87 -15.51 17.72
CA PHE A 30 1.37 -16.26 18.90
C PHE A 30 1.71 -17.74 18.86
N VAL A 31 2.01 -18.28 17.67
CA VAL A 31 2.35 -19.69 17.48
C VAL A 31 3.87 -19.87 17.52
N PHE A 32 4.60 -18.91 16.96
CA PHE A 32 6.04 -19.06 16.72
C PHE A 32 6.92 -18.29 17.72
N GLU A 33 6.38 -17.37 18.52
CA GLU A 33 7.10 -16.63 19.57
C GLU A 33 8.45 -16.06 19.10
N PHE A 34 8.50 -15.52 17.89
CA PHE A 34 9.72 -14.94 17.31
C PHE A 34 10.04 -13.58 17.94
N ASP A 35 10.67 -13.62 19.11
CA ASP A 35 11.08 -12.43 19.84
C ASP A 35 12.22 -11.67 19.15
N GLU A 36 12.27 -10.36 19.36
CA GLU A 36 13.38 -9.49 18.94
C GLU A 36 14.52 -9.59 19.96
N ALA A 37 15.73 -9.92 19.51
CA ALA A 37 16.90 -10.10 20.38
C ALA A 37 17.68 -8.80 20.69
N SER A 38 17.32 -7.66 20.07
CA SER A 38 18.09 -6.41 20.17
C SER A 38 17.34 -5.31 20.91
N ASP A 39 18.04 -4.58 21.78
CA ASP A 39 17.48 -3.44 22.53
C ASP A 39 17.19 -2.20 21.67
N VAL A 40 17.86 -2.06 20.51
CA VAL A 40 17.70 -0.91 19.61
C VAL A 40 16.77 -1.29 18.44
N THR A 41 15.51 -1.56 18.77
CA THR A 41 14.44 -1.85 17.83
C THR A 41 13.11 -1.25 18.29
N ARG A 42 12.13 -1.17 17.39
CA ARG A 42 10.77 -0.75 17.74
C ARG A 42 10.02 -1.89 18.42
N LYS A 43 9.48 -1.65 19.63
CA LYS A 43 8.52 -2.58 20.24
C LYS A 43 7.22 -2.61 19.44
N VAL A 44 6.90 -3.76 18.87
CA VAL A 44 5.64 -3.99 18.16
C VAL A 44 4.51 -4.00 19.20
N PHE A 45 3.50 -3.14 19.03
CA PHE A 45 2.38 -2.93 19.97
C PHE A 45 2.73 -2.48 21.40
N GLY A 46 3.89 -1.84 21.60
CA GLY A 46 4.17 -1.15 22.88
C GLY A 46 3.03 -0.18 23.23
N ASN A 47 2.52 -0.24 24.46
CA ASN A 47 1.43 0.62 24.98
C ASN A 47 0.05 0.48 24.32
N VAL A 48 -0.25 -0.62 23.60
CA VAL A 48 -1.59 -0.84 23.02
C VAL A 48 -2.43 -1.77 23.90
N PRO A 49 -3.61 -1.32 24.40
CA PRO A 49 -4.50 -2.16 25.20
C PRO A 49 -4.95 -3.42 24.45
N ALA A 50 -5.17 -4.51 25.19
CA ALA A 50 -5.57 -5.79 24.62
C ALA A 50 -6.86 -5.72 23.79
N GLY A 51 -7.87 -4.97 24.26
CA GLY A 51 -9.13 -4.77 23.53
C GLY A 51 -8.95 -4.07 22.19
N VAL A 52 -8.02 -3.12 22.08
CA VAL A 52 -7.72 -2.41 20.83
C VAL A 52 -7.04 -3.35 19.84
N LYS A 53 -6.10 -4.18 20.31
CA LYS A 53 -5.49 -5.24 19.50
C LYS A 53 -6.57 -6.17 18.95
N LEU A 54 -7.43 -6.71 19.81
CA LEU A 54 -8.51 -7.60 19.39
C LEU A 54 -9.41 -6.94 18.33
N ALA A 55 -9.88 -5.71 18.59
CA ALA A 55 -10.72 -4.98 17.65
C ALA A 55 -10.04 -4.76 16.30
N PHE A 56 -8.76 -4.42 16.28
CA PHE A 56 -7.98 -4.27 15.05
C PHE A 56 -7.94 -5.59 14.26
N TYR A 57 -7.60 -6.69 14.94
CA TYR A 57 -7.40 -7.99 14.30
C TYR A 57 -8.68 -8.71 13.89
N THR A 58 -9.83 -8.33 14.43
CA THR A 58 -11.14 -8.79 13.92
C THR A 58 -11.64 -7.88 12.80
N THR A 59 -11.51 -6.57 12.95
CA THR A 59 -12.12 -5.59 12.05
C THR A 59 -11.40 -5.53 10.70
N ILE A 60 -10.07 -5.57 10.69
CA ILE A 60 -9.30 -5.45 9.44
C ILE A 60 -9.61 -6.59 8.45
N PRO A 61 -9.57 -7.89 8.83
CA PRO A 61 -9.96 -8.97 7.93
C PRO A 61 -11.41 -8.84 7.43
N MET A 62 -12.36 -8.47 8.31
CA MET A 62 -13.75 -8.25 7.92
C MET A 62 -13.88 -7.13 6.86
N LEU A 63 -13.17 -6.01 7.05
CA LEU A 63 -13.15 -4.92 6.09
C LEU A 63 -12.48 -5.30 4.76
N ILE A 64 -11.45 -6.16 4.79
CA ILE A 64 -10.82 -6.68 3.56
C ILE A 64 -11.82 -7.55 2.78
N VAL A 65 -12.53 -8.47 3.45
CA VAL A 65 -13.57 -9.29 2.81
C VAL A 65 -14.67 -8.39 2.23
N TYR A 66 -15.17 -7.45 3.02
CA TYR A 66 -16.20 -6.51 2.58
C TYR A 66 -15.73 -5.65 1.40
N GLY A 67 -14.53 -5.10 1.46
CA GLY A 67 -13.93 -4.30 0.39
C GLY A 67 -13.77 -5.11 -0.90
N GLY A 68 -13.26 -6.34 -0.81
CA GLY A 68 -13.18 -7.26 -1.95
C GLY A 68 -14.56 -7.60 -2.52
N TRP A 69 -15.57 -7.76 -1.66
CA TRP A 69 -16.95 -7.98 -2.08
C TRP A 69 -17.52 -6.79 -2.85
N VAL A 70 -17.38 -5.58 -2.32
CA VAL A 70 -17.85 -4.34 -2.98
C VAL A 70 -17.08 -4.10 -4.29
N ALA A 71 -15.76 -4.31 -4.30
CA ALA A 71 -14.95 -4.24 -5.51
C ALA A 71 -15.43 -5.23 -6.59
N SER A 72 -15.91 -6.41 -6.20
CA SER A 72 -16.45 -7.39 -7.14
C SER A 72 -17.66 -6.86 -7.91
N TYR A 73 -18.50 -6.02 -7.29
CA TYR A 73 -19.62 -5.38 -7.99
C TYR A 73 -19.14 -4.40 -9.06
N ARG A 74 -18.04 -3.68 -8.79
CA ARG A 74 -17.43 -2.80 -9.78
C ARG A 74 -16.86 -3.58 -10.96
N VAL A 75 -16.18 -4.69 -10.70
CA VAL A 75 -15.66 -5.57 -11.76
C VAL A 75 -16.79 -6.18 -12.58
N LYS A 76 -17.88 -6.61 -11.93
CA LYS A 76 -19.08 -7.10 -12.64
C LYS A 76 -19.67 -6.04 -13.58
N ASN A 77 -19.59 -4.76 -13.22
CA ASN A 77 -20.02 -3.68 -14.11
C ASN A 77 -19.05 -3.48 -15.29
N TRP A 78 -17.74 -3.65 -15.08
CA TRP A 78 -16.75 -3.60 -16.18
C TRP A 78 -16.84 -4.78 -17.13
N GLU A 79 -17.28 -5.95 -16.66
CA GLU A 79 -17.56 -7.12 -17.49
C GLU A 79 -18.65 -6.88 -18.55
N ARG A 80 -19.46 -5.81 -18.41
CA ARG A 80 -20.44 -5.43 -19.43
C ARG A 80 -19.79 -4.81 -20.68
N GLY A 81 -18.54 -4.33 -20.57
CA GLY A 81 -17.79 -3.76 -21.68
C GLY A 81 -17.22 -4.83 -22.62
N ARG A 82 -16.74 -4.41 -23.79
CA ARG A 82 -15.99 -5.30 -24.69
C ARG A 82 -14.59 -5.59 -24.13
N PRO A 83 -14.04 -6.80 -24.32
CA PRO A 83 -12.67 -7.11 -23.91
C PRO A 83 -11.67 -6.17 -24.60
N ASP A 84 -10.79 -5.56 -23.81
CA ASP A 84 -9.67 -4.75 -24.32
C ASP A 84 -8.40 -5.64 -24.45
N ASN A 85 -7.79 -5.68 -25.63
CA ASN A 85 -6.58 -6.48 -25.85
C ASN A 85 -5.34 -5.74 -25.34
N ARG A 86 -4.99 -6.01 -24.08
CA ARG A 86 -3.82 -5.44 -23.41
C ARG A 86 -2.58 -6.32 -23.46
N ARG A 87 -2.43 -7.19 -24.47
CA ARG A 87 -1.28 -8.10 -24.54
C ARG A 87 0.04 -7.35 -24.79
N THR A 88 1.04 -7.59 -23.95
CA THR A 88 2.42 -7.17 -24.21
C THR A 88 3.07 -8.15 -25.18
N THR A 89 3.67 -7.63 -26.25
CA THR A 89 4.37 -8.38 -27.29
C THR A 89 5.75 -7.77 -27.49
N LEU A 90 6.69 -8.51 -28.09
CA LEU A 90 8.05 -7.99 -28.34
C LEU A 90 8.05 -6.66 -29.12
N LYS A 91 7.09 -6.49 -30.04
CA LYS A 91 6.94 -5.27 -30.85
C LYS A 91 6.49 -4.05 -30.03
N ASN A 92 5.69 -4.23 -28.98
CA ASN A 92 5.14 -3.13 -28.18
C ASN A 92 5.76 -3.00 -26.78
N ALA A 93 6.63 -3.93 -26.38
CA ALA A 93 7.24 -3.97 -25.06
C ALA A 93 8.00 -2.68 -24.72
N LYS A 94 8.83 -2.17 -25.65
CA LYS A 94 9.58 -0.91 -25.44
C LYS A 94 8.66 0.28 -25.20
N ARG A 95 7.61 0.44 -26.03
CA ARG A 95 6.63 1.51 -25.88
C ARG A 95 5.92 1.40 -24.53
N ARG A 96 5.45 0.21 -24.17
CA ARG A 96 4.78 -0.05 -22.88
C ARG A 96 5.66 0.22 -21.67
N ALA A 97 6.94 -0.14 -21.74
CA ALA A 97 7.90 0.19 -20.68
C ALA A 97 8.08 1.71 -20.56
N GLY A 98 8.14 2.42 -21.69
CA GLY A 98 8.17 3.89 -21.73
C GLY A 98 6.92 4.52 -21.12
N ASP A 99 5.73 4.05 -21.50
CA ASP A 99 4.44 4.53 -20.99
C ASP A 99 4.31 4.25 -19.49
N PHE A 100 4.72 3.06 -19.04
CA PHE A 100 4.76 2.69 -17.63
C PHE A 100 5.70 3.60 -16.85
N ARG A 101 6.92 3.83 -17.36
CA ARG A 101 7.88 4.76 -16.76
C ARG A 101 7.28 6.17 -16.68
N ALA A 102 6.69 6.67 -17.75
CA ALA A 102 6.06 7.99 -17.75
C ALA A 102 4.97 8.12 -16.69
N GLY A 103 4.18 7.07 -16.48
CA GLY A 103 3.16 6.98 -15.43
C GLY A 103 3.74 6.94 -14.01
N VAL A 104 4.68 6.02 -13.75
CA VAL A 104 5.29 5.80 -12.42
C VAL A 104 6.13 7.00 -11.96
N TYR A 105 6.69 7.76 -12.88
CA TYR A 105 7.42 9.00 -12.58
C TYR A 105 6.53 10.26 -12.69
N MET A 106 5.23 10.10 -12.90
CA MET A 106 4.25 11.21 -12.98
C MET A 106 4.63 12.29 -13.99
N GLN A 107 5.30 11.93 -15.08
CA GLN A 107 5.84 12.87 -16.06
C GLN A 107 4.76 13.75 -16.69
N THR A 108 3.55 13.22 -16.83
CA THR A 108 2.40 13.96 -17.36
C THR A 108 1.82 14.97 -16.37
N LEU A 109 1.82 14.67 -15.07
CA LEU A 109 1.34 15.58 -14.03
C LEU A 109 2.31 16.74 -13.79
N LEU A 110 3.62 16.48 -13.93
CA LEU A 110 4.67 17.50 -13.80
C LEU A 110 4.64 18.55 -14.92
N ARG A 111 3.83 18.35 -15.97
CA ARG A 111 3.58 19.38 -16.99
C ARG A 111 2.93 20.64 -16.41
N GLU A 112 2.17 20.50 -15.33
CA GLU A 112 1.68 21.61 -14.52
C GLU A 112 2.47 21.68 -13.21
N PRO A 113 3.55 22.46 -13.11
CA PRO A 113 4.53 22.32 -12.04
C PRO A 113 3.94 22.46 -10.64
N GLY A 114 3.00 23.40 -10.43
CA GLY A 114 2.36 23.59 -9.12
C GLY A 114 1.47 22.44 -8.68
N ALA A 115 0.74 21.79 -9.59
CA ALA A 115 -0.11 20.64 -9.26
C ALA A 115 0.70 19.34 -9.25
N GLY A 116 1.65 19.21 -10.18
CA GLY A 116 2.48 18.05 -10.39
C GLY A 116 3.45 17.79 -9.24
N VAL A 117 4.14 18.83 -8.73
CA VAL A 117 5.08 18.66 -7.60
C VAL A 117 4.34 18.21 -6.36
N MET A 118 3.20 18.84 -6.03
CA MET A 118 2.34 18.42 -4.93
C MET A 118 1.91 16.95 -5.05
N HIS A 119 1.45 16.50 -6.23
CA HIS A 119 1.10 15.08 -6.43
C HIS A 119 2.32 14.17 -6.34
N ALA A 120 3.48 14.58 -6.83
CA ALA A 120 4.71 13.81 -6.73
C ALA A 120 5.14 13.61 -5.28
N MET A 121 5.03 14.66 -4.44
CA MET A 121 5.30 14.56 -3.00
C MET A 121 4.38 13.55 -2.32
N ILE A 122 3.08 13.59 -2.61
CA ILE A 122 2.11 12.63 -2.07
C ILE A 122 2.44 11.22 -2.56
N TYR A 123 2.63 11.02 -3.86
CA TYR A 123 2.85 9.70 -4.44
C TYR A 123 4.17 9.07 -3.96
N PHE A 124 5.29 9.78 -4.09
CA PHE A 124 6.60 9.23 -3.69
C PHE A 124 6.72 9.12 -2.18
N GLY A 125 6.20 10.09 -1.41
CA GLY A 125 6.11 9.97 0.04
C GLY A 125 5.32 8.73 0.47
N PHE A 126 4.17 8.48 -0.18
CA PHE A 126 3.39 7.26 0.05
C PHE A 126 4.16 5.98 -0.32
N LEU A 127 4.84 5.94 -1.48
CA LEU A 127 5.63 4.76 -1.86
C LEU A 127 6.79 4.48 -0.89
N ILE A 128 7.45 5.52 -0.38
CA ILE A 128 8.49 5.37 0.66
C ILE A 128 7.87 4.79 1.93
N LEU A 129 6.76 5.36 2.41
CA LEU A 129 6.08 4.87 3.62
C LEU A 129 5.56 3.43 3.46
N LEU A 130 5.05 3.09 2.27
CA LEU A 130 4.64 1.72 1.94
C LEU A 130 5.83 0.77 1.98
N GLY A 131 6.97 1.16 1.40
CA GLY A 131 8.20 0.37 1.43
C GLY A 131 8.72 0.15 2.84
N VAL A 132 8.80 1.21 3.63
CA VAL A 132 9.19 1.19 5.05
C VAL A 132 8.25 0.25 5.83
N THR A 133 6.93 0.40 5.68
CA THR A 133 5.94 -0.49 6.34
C THR A 133 6.10 -1.95 5.92
N THR A 134 6.33 -2.20 4.62
CA THR A 134 6.53 -3.57 4.11
C THR A 134 7.81 -4.20 4.66
N VAL A 135 8.90 -3.44 4.72
CA VAL A 135 10.19 -3.89 5.27
C VAL A 135 10.04 -4.24 6.75
N LEU A 136 9.29 -3.44 7.52
CA LEU A 136 8.99 -3.74 8.91
C LEU A 136 8.16 -5.01 9.07
N GLU A 137 7.13 -5.19 8.25
CA GLU A 137 6.30 -6.40 8.29
C GLU A 137 7.12 -7.65 7.95
N VAL A 138 7.96 -7.59 6.92
CA VAL A 138 8.86 -8.70 6.57
C VAL A 138 9.80 -9.01 7.73
N ASN A 139 10.46 -8.01 8.33
CA ASN A 139 11.31 -8.23 9.50
C ASN A 139 10.53 -8.83 10.67
N HIS A 140 9.29 -8.40 10.89
CA HIS A 140 8.45 -8.90 11.97
C HIS A 140 8.16 -10.40 11.82
N GLN A 141 7.87 -10.86 10.60
CA GLN A 141 7.55 -12.26 10.28
C GLN A 141 8.78 -13.19 10.20
N LEU A 142 10.00 -12.65 10.19
CA LEU A 142 11.22 -13.47 10.16
C LEU A 142 11.52 -14.10 11.52
N PRO A 143 12.09 -15.33 11.55
CA PRO A 143 12.61 -15.94 12.77
C PRO A 143 13.66 -15.05 13.44
N THR A 144 13.82 -15.14 14.77
CA THR A 144 14.67 -14.25 15.57
C THR A 144 16.08 -14.04 15.01
N GLY A 145 16.74 -15.11 14.54
CA GLY A 145 18.09 -15.03 13.99
C GLY A 145 18.23 -14.38 12.61
N LEU A 146 17.11 -14.10 11.91
CA LEU A 146 17.08 -13.48 10.59
C LEU A 146 16.56 -12.03 10.60
N LYS A 147 16.15 -11.54 11.76
CA LYS A 147 15.71 -10.15 11.94
C LYS A 147 16.90 -9.22 11.73
N PHE A 148 16.70 -8.16 10.96
CA PHE A 148 17.76 -7.28 10.46
C PHE A 148 17.51 -5.80 10.76
N LEU A 149 16.30 -5.42 11.18
CA LEU A 149 15.97 -4.03 11.55
C LEU A 149 16.39 -3.69 12.98
N HIS A 150 17.71 -3.70 13.23
CA HIS A 150 18.28 -3.29 14.52
C HIS A 150 19.52 -2.40 14.34
N GLY A 151 19.89 -1.66 15.38
CA GLY A 151 21.12 -0.85 15.39
C GLY A 151 21.16 0.20 14.27
N ASN A 152 22.25 0.23 13.50
CA ASN A 152 22.43 1.22 12.42
C ASN A 152 21.47 1.02 11.24
N VAL A 153 21.07 -0.21 10.94
CA VAL A 153 20.08 -0.51 9.90
C VAL A 153 18.73 0.10 10.28
N TYR A 154 18.32 -0.07 11.53
CA TYR A 154 17.10 0.54 12.06
C TYR A 154 17.15 2.08 12.01
N ARG A 155 18.29 2.71 12.33
CA ARG A 155 18.43 4.18 12.27
C ARG A 155 18.26 4.72 10.85
N ALA A 156 18.89 4.09 9.86
CA ALA A 156 18.73 4.46 8.46
C ALA A 156 17.28 4.26 7.99
N TYR A 157 16.69 3.12 8.34
CA TYR A 157 15.29 2.81 8.09
C TYR A 157 14.34 3.88 8.68
N ALA A 158 14.54 4.26 9.94
CA ALA A 158 13.72 5.26 10.62
C ALA A 158 13.86 6.63 9.96
N PHE A 159 15.09 7.05 9.64
CA PHE A 159 15.34 8.31 8.95
C PHE A 159 14.65 8.39 7.57
N ILE A 160 14.70 7.30 6.79
CA ILE A 160 13.98 7.19 5.51
C ILE A 160 12.46 7.30 5.73
N GLY A 161 11.94 6.61 6.74
CA GLY A 161 10.53 6.68 7.12
C GLY A 161 10.08 8.09 7.48
N ASP A 162 10.83 8.77 8.35
CA ASP A 162 10.53 10.13 8.80
C ASP A 162 10.58 11.13 7.63
N THR A 163 11.58 11.00 6.76
CA THR A 163 11.72 11.84 5.56
C THR A 163 10.55 11.63 4.60
N GLY A 164 10.18 10.37 4.33
CA GLY A 164 9.02 10.03 3.51
C GLY A 164 7.71 10.56 4.10
N GLY A 165 7.55 10.45 5.42
CA GLY A 165 6.41 10.99 6.17
C GLY A 165 6.31 12.51 6.08
N LEU A 166 7.43 13.22 6.20
CA LEU A 166 7.48 14.67 6.05
C LEU A 166 7.09 15.11 4.64
N ILE A 167 7.69 14.50 3.61
CA ILE A 167 7.37 14.79 2.20
C ILE A 167 5.88 14.57 1.91
N PHE A 168 5.35 13.42 2.34
CA PHE A 168 3.93 13.09 2.18
C PHE A 168 3.03 14.13 2.86
N THR A 169 3.34 14.48 4.12
CA THR A 169 2.55 15.43 4.91
C THR A 169 2.52 16.81 4.28
N ILE A 170 3.67 17.32 3.81
CA ILE A 170 3.72 18.60 3.10
C ILE A 170 2.86 18.54 1.83
N GLY A 171 2.92 17.45 1.06
CA GLY A 171 2.08 17.25 -0.11
C GLY A 171 0.58 17.30 0.21
N ILE A 172 0.15 16.63 1.28
CA ILE A 172 -1.25 16.64 1.75
C ILE A 172 -1.68 18.03 2.20
N VAL A 173 -0.87 18.72 3.01
CA VAL A 173 -1.18 20.09 3.48
C VAL A 173 -1.34 21.02 2.28
N TRP A 174 -0.44 20.93 1.29
CA TRP A 174 -0.54 21.70 0.05
C TRP A 174 -1.84 21.37 -0.71
N ALA A 175 -2.20 20.09 -0.86
CA ALA A 175 -3.44 19.68 -1.51
C ALA A 175 -4.69 20.23 -0.81
N ILE A 176 -4.72 20.22 0.51
CA ILE A 176 -5.81 20.81 1.31
C ILE A 176 -5.90 22.31 1.08
N ILE A 177 -4.77 23.03 1.15
CA ILE A 177 -4.73 24.48 0.91
C ILE A 177 -5.20 24.81 -0.51
N ARG A 178 -4.82 24.02 -1.52
CA ARG A 178 -5.26 24.24 -2.90
C ARG A 178 -6.74 23.96 -3.10
N ARG A 179 -7.28 22.97 -2.39
CA ARG A 179 -8.69 22.56 -2.49
C ARG A 179 -9.64 23.53 -1.79
N TYR A 180 -9.26 24.00 -0.60
CA TYR A 180 -10.15 24.77 0.29
C TYR A 180 -9.70 26.22 0.51
N GLY A 181 -8.53 26.59 0.00
CA GLY A 181 -8.00 27.94 0.12
C GLY A 181 -8.73 29.00 -0.72
N PRO A 182 -8.21 30.25 -0.70
CA PRO A 182 -8.81 31.39 -1.38
C PRO A 182 -9.02 31.13 -2.88
N PHE A 183 -10.04 31.76 -3.47
CA PHE A 183 -10.47 31.51 -4.85
C PHE A 183 -9.32 31.54 -5.88
N ASN A 184 -8.34 32.43 -5.69
CA ASN A 184 -7.16 32.55 -6.55
C ASN A 184 -6.18 31.36 -6.53
N ARG A 185 -6.33 30.40 -5.61
CA ARG A 185 -5.54 29.17 -5.53
C ARG A 185 -6.29 27.93 -6.01
N ARG A 186 -7.57 28.08 -6.38
CA ARG A 186 -8.37 26.97 -6.91
C ARG A 186 -7.95 26.71 -8.35
N PRO A 187 -7.91 25.44 -8.80
CA PRO A 187 -7.68 25.14 -10.21
C PRO A 187 -8.78 25.81 -11.05
N SER A 188 -8.36 26.54 -12.08
CA SER A 188 -9.22 27.15 -13.10
C SER A 188 -9.96 26.09 -13.91
#